data_AF-A0A3B0N7C3-F1
#
_entry.id   AF-A0A3B0N7C3-F1
#
_cell.length_a   1.000
_cell.length_b   1.000
_cell.length_c   1.000
_cell.angle_alpha   90.00
_cell.angle_beta   90.00
_cell.angle_gamma   90.00
#
_symmetry.space_group_name_H-M   'P 1'
#
loop_
_entity.id
_entity.type
_entity.pdbx_description
1 polymer ?
#
loop_
_entity_poly.entity_id
_entity_poly.type
_entity_poly.pdbx_seq_one_letter_code
_entity_poly.pdbx_strand_id
1 'polypeptide(L)'
;MSHICSANQADFGVDQCELLISAYALAGLAMMLNIRLSYSSAPYALIRFQLPENLFSVFVRRMASALELWCLPSMLLGNIIDLIQKAVYSYGIDEALRLAAGTEENAGGKLRGLADALYQKANALDTAVVGEGAPGKQEAKELATEVGVQEGTTGKLRNALQKLYDDGTDPANLPTLAKAVKDKYGEVKGKFNAVKGQKQSGQYASQGSQYKDVVDAWNAFNNLYHDVISSTKYNSIVIPSIISQWLNFLTYVVLLFVYVMGGDHGHLTAFYGTIAVSGFVFGINMTLVYAADFNYLVYYIAGENSFPVITSFIHYITTLIFGNRRKYNSDYIVVGIDIIVAIIISFVAAVVWTHAYTCKPKDSTAPDKNADNYHHIYASGFDTRTAKPGVVSPCLMVIVGMGLVYAIYPGIAPGMIVPFYLIDKIEMVLLIMTTFPPIIIAILRKTKPGGGSIATPMAIWGADEQSYGSYVNSGKPASGQDGYFWHAFDLLMVIKISLAVVFICCLHYRESHISRSIINQPKMSTFLTIVFYMCHECLLAIGFPGIFGGNAGGEYIMLPTQYIGALFMIFLAFYSEGYIIEYKSHDPAHWPTGVWYLYGYYQLNPNFFVMIKFNVCSDGYCDFK
;
A
#
# COMPACT_ATOMS: atom_id res chain seq x y z
N MET A 1 -26.69 6.94 -6.83
CA MET A 1 -25.69 8.02 -6.76
C MET A 1 -24.80 7.89 -7.97
N SER A 2 -24.76 8.89 -8.83
CA SER A 2 -23.95 8.87 -10.06
C SER A 2 -22.47 9.04 -9.70
N HIS A 3 -21.71 7.96 -9.76
CA HIS A 3 -20.26 7.96 -9.57
C HIS A 3 -19.58 8.80 -10.65
N ILE A 4 -18.73 9.74 -10.26
CA ILE A 4 -17.90 10.52 -11.19
C ILE A 4 -16.46 10.48 -10.65
N CYS A 5 -15.73 9.41 -10.97
CA CYS A 5 -14.29 9.49 -10.98
C CYS A 5 -13.91 10.33 -12.22
N SER A 6 -13.27 11.47 -11.95
CA SER A 6 -12.95 12.51 -12.93
C SER A 6 -11.65 12.16 -13.64
N ALA A 7 -11.58 12.39 -14.95
CA ALA A 7 -10.37 12.26 -15.76
C ALA A 7 -9.11 12.98 -15.20
N ASN A 8 -9.27 13.92 -14.27
CA ASN A 8 -8.16 14.66 -13.65
C ASN A 8 -7.49 13.91 -12.47
N GLN A 9 -7.84 12.65 -12.21
CA GLN A 9 -7.48 11.93 -10.97
C GLN A 9 -6.12 11.23 -10.98
N ALA A 10 -5.48 11.02 -12.13
CA ALA A 10 -4.08 10.59 -12.19
C ALA A 10 -3.15 11.80 -11.96
N ASP A 11 -3.14 12.35 -10.75
CA ASP A 11 -2.19 13.38 -10.35
C ASP A 11 -1.78 13.26 -8.88
N PHE A 12 -0.62 13.83 -8.55
CA PHE A 12 -0.05 13.77 -7.22
C PHE A 12 -1.00 14.43 -6.21
N GLY A 13 -1.42 13.68 -5.18
CA GLY A 13 -2.28 14.19 -4.14
C GLY A 13 -3.75 14.33 -4.53
N VAL A 14 -4.17 13.76 -5.66
CA VAL A 14 -5.57 13.70 -6.09
C VAL A 14 -6.16 12.34 -5.72
N ASP A 15 -6.78 12.28 -4.54
CA ASP A 15 -7.21 11.04 -3.89
C ASP A 15 -8.72 10.97 -3.65
N GLN A 16 -9.50 11.80 -4.35
CA GLN A 16 -10.93 11.98 -4.09
C GLN A 16 -11.85 11.01 -4.86
N CYS A 17 -11.30 10.03 -5.60
CA CYS A 17 -12.12 9.03 -6.28
C CYS A 17 -12.69 8.04 -5.26
N GLU A 18 -13.98 8.18 -4.93
CA GLU A 18 -14.66 7.28 -4.01
C GLU A 18 -14.58 5.80 -4.43
N LEU A 19 -14.54 5.53 -5.74
CA LEU A 19 -14.39 4.18 -6.26
C LEU A 19 -13.00 3.59 -5.95
N LEU A 20 -11.92 4.36 -6.14
CA LEU A 20 -10.56 3.93 -5.82
C LEU A 20 -10.36 3.85 -4.29
N ILE A 21 -10.88 4.80 -3.52
CA ILE A 21 -10.88 4.72 -2.04
C ILE A 21 -11.53 3.41 -1.59
N SER A 22 -12.71 3.10 -2.14
CA SER A 22 -13.44 1.87 -1.78
C SER A 22 -12.70 0.62 -2.24
N ALA A 23 -12.09 0.64 -3.43
CA ALA A 23 -11.30 -0.46 -3.96
C ALA A 23 -10.09 -0.77 -3.06
N TYR A 24 -9.32 0.25 -2.66
CA TYR A 24 -8.17 0.09 -1.75
C TYR A 24 -8.58 -0.38 -0.36
N ALA A 25 -9.63 0.21 0.22
CA ALA A 25 -10.14 -0.21 1.52
C ALA A 25 -10.63 -1.67 1.51
N LEU A 26 -11.38 -2.07 0.47
CA LEU A 26 -11.85 -3.45 0.32
C LEU A 26 -10.70 -4.43 0.00
N ALA A 27 -9.72 -4.02 -0.79
CA ALA A 27 -8.52 -4.81 -1.06
C ALA A 27 -7.74 -5.10 0.24
N GLY A 28 -7.52 -4.09 1.08
CA GLY A 28 -6.88 -4.27 2.39
C GLY A 28 -7.71 -5.16 3.31
N LEU A 29 -9.03 -4.92 3.38
CA LEU A 29 -9.96 -5.72 4.17
C LEU A 29 -9.94 -7.21 3.76
N ALA A 30 -9.87 -7.49 2.45
CA ALA A 30 -9.85 -8.84 1.92
C ALA A 30 -8.51 -9.57 2.11
N MET A 31 -7.44 -8.85 2.46
CA MET A 31 -6.09 -9.41 2.46
C MET A 31 -5.74 -10.14 3.78
N MET A 32 -6.16 -9.61 4.92
CA MET A 32 -5.90 -10.21 6.25
C MET A 32 -6.75 -11.47 6.55
N LEU A 33 -7.70 -11.80 5.67
CA LEU A 33 -8.57 -12.97 5.79
C LEU A 33 -7.81 -14.30 5.82
N ASN A 34 -6.75 -14.47 5.02
CA ASN A 34 -5.99 -15.72 4.93
C ASN A 34 -5.31 -16.11 6.26
N ILE A 35 -4.70 -15.14 6.94
CA ILE A 35 -4.00 -15.34 8.20
C ILE A 35 -5.00 -15.76 9.29
N ARG A 36 -6.12 -15.04 9.42
CA ARG A 36 -7.12 -15.32 10.46
C ARG A 36 -7.87 -16.62 10.22
N LEU A 37 -8.11 -16.99 8.97
CA LEU A 37 -8.71 -18.26 8.62
C LEU A 37 -7.77 -19.42 8.98
N SER A 38 -6.45 -19.29 8.79
CA SER A 38 -5.46 -20.25 9.27
C SER A 38 -5.56 -20.46 10.80
N TYR A 39 -5.65 -19.38 11.57
CA TYR A 39 -5.80 -19.46 13.04
C TYR A 39 -7.16 -20.02 13.50
N SER A 40 -8.27 -19.56 12.92
CA SER A 40 -9.64 -19.96 13.31
C SER A 40 -9.99 -21.39 12.88
N SER A 41 -9.44 -21.87 11.76
CA SER A 41 -9.66 -23.23 11.27
C SER A 41 -8.83 -24.29 11.98
N ALA A 42 -7.77 -23.90 12.71
CA ALA A 42 -6.85 -24.83 13.34
C ALA A 42 -7.46 -25.76 14.41
N PRO A 43 -8.36 -25.31 15.33
CA PRO A 43 -9.01 -26.20 16.29
C PRO A 43 -9.86 -27.27 15.59
N TYR A 44 -10.58 -26.86 14.54
CA TYR A 44 -11.39 -27.76 13.74
C TYR A 44 -10.52 -28.73 12.92
N ALA A 45 -9.44 -28.24 12.30
CA ALA A 45 -8.51 -29.06 11.55
C ALA A 45 -7.97 -30.22 12.39
N LEU A 46 -7.65 -30.02 13.67
CA LEU A 46 -7.18 -31.12 14.52
C LEU A 46 -8.26 -32.15 14.85
N ILE A 47 -9.49 -31.69 15.17
CA ILE A 47 -10.63 -32.58 15.42
C ILE A 47 -10.90 -33.41 14.16
N ARG A 48 -10.76 -32.80 12.98
CA ARG A 48 -10.98 -33.41 11.68
C ARG A 48 -9.88 -34.37 11.26
N PHE A 49 -8.62 -33.99 11.43
CA PHE A 49 -7.45 -34.78 11.07
C PHE A 49 -7.04 -35.77 12.18
N GLN A 50 -7.83 -35.85 13.28
CA GLN A 50 -7.58 -36.70 14.44
C GLN A 50 -6.18 -36.51 15.03
N LEU A 51 -5.68 -35.27 14.99
CA LEU A 51 -4.37 -34.96 15.52
C LEU A 51 -4.46 -34.85 17.06
N PRO A 52 -3.50 -35.42 17.80
CA PRO A 52 -3.42 -35.28 19.24
C PRO A 52 -3.52 -33.82 19.70
N GLU A 53 -4.34 -33.50 20.70
CA GLU A 53 -4.56 -32.13 21.18
C GLU A 53 -3.27 -31.44 21.65
N ASN A 54 -2.28 -32.20 22.13
CA ASN A 54 -0.96 -31.70 22.49
C ASN A 54 -0.16 -31.14 21.29
N LEU A 55 -0.54 -31.46 20.06
CA LEU A 55 0.05 -30.90 18.83
C LEU A 55 -0.68 -29.66 18.33
N PHE A 56 -1.74 -29.18 19.02
CA PHE A 56 -2.52 -28.02 18.57
C PHE A 56 -1.68 -26.76 18.36
N SER A 57 -0.92 -26.39 19.40
CA SER A 57 -0.08 -25.19 19.33
C SER A 57 1.00 -25.32 18.25
N VAL A 58 1.51 -26.53 18.02
CA VAL A 58 2.52 -26.79 16.98
C VAL A 58 1.90 -26.66 15.59
N PHE A 59 0.71 -27.23 15.37
CA PHE A 59 0.01 -27.15 14.09
C PHE A 59 -0.31 -25.71 13.70
N VAL A 60 -0.96 -24.95 14.59
CA VAL A 60 -1.31 -23.53 14.39
C VAL A 60 -0.07 -22.73 13.98
N ARG A 61 1.02 -22.89 14.74
CA ARG A 61 2.29 -22.20 14.53
C ARG A 61 2.88 -22.56 13.16
N ARG A 62 2.92 -23.84 12.80
CA ARG A 62 3.46 -24.28 11.49
C ARG A 62 2.65 -23.77 10.30
N MET A 63 1.32 -23.69 10.42
CA MET A 63 0.45 -23.17 9.37
C MET A 63 0.65 -21.66 9.16
N ALA A 64 0.70 -20.89 10.26
CA ALA A 64 0.93 -19.45 10.21
C ALA A 64 2.33 -19.12 9.66
N SER A 65 3.38 -19.78 10.19
CA SER A 65 4.75 -19.60 9.70
C SER A 65 4.93 -19.98 8.24
N ALA A 66 4.20 -20.99 7.74
CA ALA A 66 4.26 -21.36 6.32
C ALA A 66 3.69 -20.25 5.43
N LEU A 67 2.54 -19.67 5.82
CA LEU A 67 1.93 -18.54 5.09
C LEU A 67 2.88 -17.34 5.04
N GLU A 68 3.46 -16.97 6.18
CA GLU A 68 4.43 -15.86 6.28
C GLU A 68 5.69 -16.12 5.46
N LEU A 69 6.24 -17.33 5.51
CA LEU A 69 7.45 -17.67 4.76
C LEU A 69 7.23 -17.63 3.25
N TRP A 70 6.11 -18.16 2.76
CA TRP A 70 5.78 -18.15 1.32
C TRP A 70 5.41 -16.75 0.80
N CYS A 71 5.07 -15.82 1.69
CA CYS A 71 4.90 -14.41 1.35
C CYS A 71 6.23 -13.78 0.86
N LEU A 72 7.37 -14.08 1.49
CA LEU A 72 8.65 -13.41 1.17
C LEU A 72 9.10 -13.55 -0.29
N PRO A 73 9.16 -14.76 -0.90
CA PRO A 73 9.53 -14.89 -2.31
C PRO A 73 8.58 -14.13 -3.24
N SER A 74 7.29 -14.10 -2.92
CA SER A 74 6.30 -13.39 -3.73
C SER A 74 6.41 -11.86 -3.62
N MET A 75 6.74 -11.34 -2.42
CA MET A 75 7.06 -9.93 -2.23
C MET A 75 8.33 -9.53 -2.97
N LEU A 76 9.35 -10.39 -2.96
CA LEU A 76 10.58 -10.18 -3.73
C LEU A 76 10.27 -10.13 -5.23
N LEU A 77 9.45 -11.06 -5.74
CA LEU A 77 9.00 -11.06 -7.12
C LEU A 77 8.25 -9.76 -7.47
N GLY A 78 7.33 -9.31 -6.62
CA GLY A 78 6.62 -8.05 -6.81
C GLY A 78 7.54 -6.83 -6.85
N ASN A 79 8.56 -6.80 -5.98
CA ASN A 79 9.60 -5.77 -6.00
C ASN A 79 10.41 -5.79 -7.31
N ILE A 80 10.76 -6.98 -7.81
CA ILE A 80 11.46 -7.13 -9.09
C ILE A 80 10.58 -6.64 -10.25
N ILE A 81 9.29 -6.99 -10.26
CA ILE A 81 8.33 -6.54 -11.29
C ILE A 81 8.24 -5.01 -11.30
N ASP A 82 8.12 -4.38 -10.13
CA ASP A 82 8.08 -2.92 -10.00
C ASP A 82 9.39 -2.26 -10.47
N LEU A 83 10.55 -2.79 -10.08
CA LEU A 83 11.85 -2.28 -10.53
C LEU A 83 12.04 -2.44 -12.05
N ILE A 84 11.63 -3.56 -12.62
CA ILE A 84 11.64 -3.77 -14.07
C ILE A 84 10.70 -2.77 -14.74
N GLN A 85 9.49 -2.57 -14.21
CA GLN A 85 8.55 -1.61 -14.77
C GLN A 85 9.11 -0.18 -14.73
N LYS A 86 9.81 0.20 -13.66
CA LYS A 86 10.53 1.48 -13.55
C LYS A 86 11.70 1.60 -14.53
N ALA A 87 12.48 0.54 -14.70
CA ALA A 87 13.57 0.51 -15.68
C ALA A 87 13.01 0.62 -17.12
N VAL A 88 11.96 -0.13 -17.44
CA VAL A 88 11.26 -0.03 -18.74
C VAL A 88 10.62 1.35 -18.90
N TYR A 89 10.10 1.96 -17.84
CA TYR A 89 9.62 3.34 -17.88
C TYR A 89 10.73 4.33 -18.24
N SER A 90 11.92 4.18 -17.64
CA SER A 90 13.04 5.11 -17.86
C SER A 90 13.73 4.95 -19.22
N TYR A 91 13.61 3.81 -19.91
CA TYR A 91 14.27 3.58 -21.20
C TYR A 91 13.30 3.40 -22.37
N GLY A 92 12.17 2.71 -22.15
CA GLY A 92 11.22 2.35 -23.20
C GLY A 92 10.13 3.40 -23.45
N ILE A 93 9.70 4.14 -22.42
CA ILE A 93 8.65 5.15 -22.58
C ILE A 93 9.18 6.42 -23.24
N ASP A 94 10.43 6.77 -22.99
CA ASP A 94 11.00 7.96 -23.63
C ASP A 94 11.06 7.79 -25.15
N GLU A 95 11.37 6.57 -25.62
CA GLU A 95 11.31 6.21 -27.04
C GLU A 95 9.86 6.12 -27.56
N ALA A 96 8.93 5.55 -26.79
CA ALA A 96 7.52 5.54 -27.16
C ALA A 96 6.93 6.96 -27.26
N LEU A 97 7.34 7.87 -26.37
CA LEU A 97 6.98 9.28 -26.35
C LEU A 97 7.58 10.00 -27.57
N ARG A 98 8.81 9.66 -27.95
CA ARG A 98 9.44 10.11 -29.19
C ARG A 98 8.61 9.70 -30.42
N LEU A 99 8.27 8.42 -30.54
CA LEU A 99 7.46 7.90 -31.66
C LEU A 99 6.03 8.48 -31.68
N ALA A 100 5.47 8.82 -30.50
CA ALA A 100 4.19 9.48 -30.37
C ALA A 100 4.24 10.98 -30.68
N ALA A 101 5.40 11.63 -30.50
CA ALA A 101 5.64 13.02 -30.90
C ALA A 101 5.38 13.21 -32.40
N GLY A 102 5.90 12.29 -33.22
CA GLY A 102 5.71 12.28 -34.67
C GLY A 102 6.76 13.10 -35.43
N THR A 103 6.87 12.81 -36.73
CA THR A 103 7.88 13.37 -37.65
C THR A 103 7.60 14.80 -38.08
N GLU A 104 6.32 15.19 -38.15
CA GLU A 104 5.89 16.45 -38.76
C GLU A 104 5.06 17.27 -37.78
N GLU A 105 5.17 18.60 -37.90
CA GLU A 105 4.45 19.59 -37.09
C GLU A 105 2.93 19.39 -37.12
N ASN A 106 2.39 18.97 -38.27
CA ASN A 106 0.95 18.79 -38.50
C ASN A 106 0.53 17.32 -38.66
N ALA A 107 1.34 16.37 -38.16
CA ALA A 107 0.99 14.96 -38.22
C ALA A 107 -0.30 14.68 -37.44
N GLY A 108 -1.41 14.52 -38.15
CA GLY A 108 -2.73 14.26 -37.57
C GLY A 108 -2.72 13.04 -36.67
N GLY A 109 -3.21 13.18 -35.43
CA GLY A 109 -3.24 12.09 -34.44
C GLY A 109 -1.90 11.80 -33.74
N LYS A 110 -0.89 12.66 -33.90
CA LYS A 110 0.38 12.62 -33.13
C LYS A 110 0.47 13.82 -32.17
N LEU A 111 1.32 13.73 -31.15
CA LEU A 111 1.38 14.74 -30.09
C LEU A 111 1.72 16.14 -30.62
N ARG A 112 2.59 16.26 -31.65
CA ARG A 112 2.92 17.56 -32.28
C ARG A 112 1.71 18.19 -32.96
N GLY A 113 1.00 17.44 -33.80
CA GLY A 113 -0.22 17.92 -34.47
C GLY A 113 -1.36 18.21 -33.51
N LEU A 114 -1.51 17.42 -32.44
CA LEU A 114 -2.50 17.68 -31.38
C LEU A 114 -2.13 18.90 -30.53
N ALA A 115 -0.85 19.16 -30.31
CA ALA A 115 -0.38 20.38 -29.65
C ALA A 115 -0.62 21.63 -30.51
N ASP A 116 -0.43 21.55 -31.83
CA ASP A 116 -0.83 22.64 -32.73
C ASP A 116 -2.35 22.87 -32.69
N ALA A 117 -3.15 21.81 -32.78
CA ALA A 117 -4.60 21.92 -32.66
C ALA A 117 -5.02 22.59 -31.33
N LEU A 118 -4.41 22.22 -30.21
CA LEU A 118 -4.64 22.84 -28.91
C LEU A 118 -4.28 24.32 -28.91
N TYR A 119 -3.13 24.70 -29.48
CA TYR A 119 -2.72 26.09 -29.63
C TYR A 119 -3.75 26.89 -30.44
N GLN A 120 -4.14 26.40 -31.62
CA GLN A 120 -5.09 27.08 -32.50
C GLN A 120 -6.44 27.30 -31.81
N LYS A 121 -6.94 26.30 -31.08
CA LYS A 121 -8.20 26.42 -30.34
C LYS A 121 -8.08 27.36 -29.15
N ALA A 122 -6.97 27.33 -28.40
CA ALA A 122 -6.75 28.23 -27.27
C ALA A 122 -6.64 29.69 -27.73
N ASN A 123 -5.96 29.94 -28.85
CA ASN A 123 -5.84 31.26 -29.46
C ASN A 123 -7.19 31.77 -30.02
N ALA A 124 -8.00 30.87 -30.59
CA ALA A 124 -9.37 31.21 -31.01
C ALA A 124 -10.26 31.60 -29.82
N LEU A 125 -10.09 30.95 -28.66
CA LEU A 125 -10.80 31.31 -27.43
C LEU A 125 -10.34 32.68 -26.91
N ASP A 126 -9.04 32.96 -26.86
CA ASP A 126 -8.49 34.28 -26.49
C ASP A 126 -9.04 35.40 -27.39
N THR A 127 -9.07 35.17 -28.70
CA THR A 127 -9.60 36.12 -29.68
C THR A 127 -11.11 36.35 -29.52
N ALA A 128 -11.86 35.32 -29.14
CA ALA A 128 -13.31 35.39 -28.95
C ALA A 128 -13.73 36.12 -27.66
N VAL A 129 -12.85 36.23 -26.67
CA VAL A 129 -13.10 37.03 -25.46
C VAL A 129 -12.69 38.48 -25.73
N VAL A 130 -13.68 39.38 -25.78
CA VAL A 130 -13.49 40.80 -26.14
C VAL A 130 -13.20 41.63 -24.89
N GLY A 131 -12.22 42.55 -24.98
CA GLY A 131 -11.78 43.44 -23.90
C GLY A 131 -10.40 43.06 -23.32
N GLU A 132 -9.47 44.02 -23.26
CA GLU A 132 -8.21 43.82 -22.53
C GLU A 132 -8.49 43.68 -21.03
N GLY A 133 -8.00 42.60 -20.41
CA GLY A 133 -8.25 42.30 -19.00
C GLY A 133 -9.62 41.65 -18.71
N ALA A 134 -10.38 41.25 -19.74
CA ALA A 134 -11.61 40.48 -19.54
C ALA A 134 -11.31 39.14 -18.82
N PRO A 135 -12.07 38.76 -17.77
CA PRO A 135 -11.85 37.52 -17.06
C PRO A 135 -11.91 36.31 -18.00
N GLY A 136 -10.95 35.38 -17.92
CA GLY A 136 -10.84 34.24 -18.85
C GLY A 136 -9.91 34.49 -20.04
N LYS A 137 -9.78 35.73 -20.51
CA LYS A 137 -8.92 36.05 -21.66
C LYS A 137 -7.45 35.76 -21.36
N GLN A 138 -6.98 36.19 -20.19
CA GLN A 138 -5.60 35.99 -19.76
C GLN A 138 -5.27 34.50 -19.65
N GLU A 139 -6.16 33.69 -19.10
CA GLU A 139 -5.96 32.25 -18.93
C GLU A 139 -5.90 31.51 -20.28
N ALA A 140 -6.76 31.87 -21.23
CA ALA A 140 -6.73 31.31 -22.58
C ALA A 140 -5.43 31.70 -23.32
N LYS A 141 -4.99 32.97 -23.17
CA LYS A 141 -3.73 33.45 -23.71
C LYS A 141 -2.52 32.77 -23.08
N GLU A 142 -2.51 32.58 -21.76
CA GLU A 142 -1.44 31.88 -21.05
C GLU A 142 -1.36 30.41 -21.47
N LEU A 143 -2.50 29.73 -21.67
CA LEU A 143 -2.55 28.38 -22.22
C LEU A 143 -1.94 28.33 -23.63
N ALA A 144 -2.38 29.19 -24.55
CA ALA A 144 -1.84 29.24 -25.91
C ALA A 144 -0.33 29.56 -25.90
N THR A 145 0.10 30.49 -25.03
CA THR A 145 1.50 30.85 -24.88
C THR A 145 2.36 29.69 -24.41
N GLU A 146 1.86 28.87 -23.46
CA GLU A 146 2.62 27.73 -22.93
C GLU A 146 2.71 26.55 -23.88
N VAL A 147 1.66 26.34 -24.69
CA VAL A 147 1.70 25.38 -25.80
C VAL A 147 2.72 25.81 -26.86
N GLY A 148 2.73 27.10 -27.20
CA GLY A 148 3.65 27.72 -28.15
C GLY A 148 3.03 27.95 -29.54
N VAL A 149 3.40 29.07 -30.17
CA VAL A 149 2.88 29.47 -31.50
C VAL A 149 3.45 28.60 -32.61
N GLN A 150 4.72 28.23 -32.49
CA GLN A 150 5.48 27.46 -33.46
C GLN A 150 6.49 26.59 -32.71
N GLU A 151 6.96 25.51 -33.35
CA GLU A 151 7.93 24.60 -32.74
C GLU A 151 9.29 25.26 -32.45
N GLY A 152 9.65 26.34 -33.14
CA GLY A 152 10.86 27.12 -32.84
C GLY A 152 10.82 27.95 -31.55
N THR A 153 9.67 28.00 -30.85
CA THR A 153 9.52 28.84 -29.64
C THR A 153 10.19 28.18 -28.44
N THR A 154 11.42 28.57 -28.12
CA THR A 154 12.23 27.98 -27.04
C THR A 154 11.47 27.91 -25.71
N GLY A 155 11.49 26.74 -25.08
CA GLY A 155 10.94 26.53 -23.74
C GLY A 155 9.42 26.34 -23.71
N LYS A 156 8.76 26.08 -24.84
CA LYS A 156 7.32 25.75 -24.93
C LYS A 156 7.08 24.27 -25.27
N LEU A 157 5.86 23.78 -25.04
CA LEU A 157 5.50 22.37 -25.24
C LEU A 157 5.82 21.88 -26.66
N ARG A 158 5.45 22.65 -27.69
CA ARG A 158 5.73 22.29 -29.09
C ARG A 158 7.23 22.19 -29.40
N ASN A 159 8.05 23.08 -28.84
CA ASN A 159 9.51 23.02 -28.98
C ASN A 159 10.09 21.78 -28.29
N ALA A 160 9.59 21.43 -27.11
CA ALA A 160 10.03 20.24 -26.40
C ALA A 160 9.66 18.96 -27.18
N LEU A 161 8.45 18.90 -27.76
CA LEU A 161 8.01 17.77 -28.59
C LEU A 161 8.82 17.63 -29.88
N GLN A 162 9.16 18.75 -30.53
CA GLN A 162 10.02 18.75 -31.71
C GLN A 162 11.41 18.23 -31.35
N LYS A 163 12.07 18.82 -30.35
CA LYS A 163 13.41 18.39 -29.90
C LYS A 163 13.44 16.94 -29.47
N LEU A 164 12.38 16.45 -28.81
CA LEU A 164 12.27 15.04 -28.45
C LEU A 164 12.35 14.15 -29.69
N TYR A 165 11.67 14.51 -30.78
CA TYR A 165 11.71 13.73 -32.01
C TYR A 165 13.07 13.85 -32.73
N ASP A 166 13.51 15.09 -32.96
CA ASP A 166 14.65 15.42 -33.80
C ASP A 166 15.99 15.02 -33.14
N ASP A 167 16.15 15.33 -31.85
CA ASP A 167 17.38 15.11 -31.10
C ASP A 167 17.34 13.83 -30.24
N GLY A 168 16.16 13.22 -30.05
CA GLY A 168 15.98 12.04 -29.22
C GLY A 168 16.42 10.72 -29.86
N THR A 169 16.99 10.74 -31.07
CA THR A 169 17.63 9.54 -31.65
C THR A 169 18.90 9.14 -30.90
N ASP A 170 19.51 10.07 -30.15
CA ASP A 170 20.63 9.79 -29.26
C ASP A 170 20.12 9.24 -27.91
N PRO A 171 20.44 7.98 -27.56
CA PRO A 171 20.03 7.37 -26.30
C PRO A 171 20.50 8.15 -25.05
N ALA A 172 21.57 8.93 -25.14
CA ALA A 172 22.06 9.73 -24.03
C ALA A 172 21.20 10.99 -23.75
N ASN A 173 20.61 11.57 -24.80
CA ASN A 173 19.82 12.80 -24.70
C ASN A 173 18.32 12.53 -24.52
N LEU A 174 17.85 11.37 -24.97
CA LEU A 174 16.44 10.96 -24.95
C LEU A 174 15.77 11.13 -23.56
N PRO A 175 16.36 10.70 -22.43
CA PRO A 175 15.72 10.88 -21.12
C PRO A 175 15.55 12.35 -20.71
N THR A 176 16.54 13.18 -21.04
CA THR A 176 16.51 14.63 -20.73
C THR A 176 15.43 15.34 -21.55
N LEU A 177 15.32 15.00 -22.83
CA LEU A 177 14.31 15.57 -23.73
C LEU A 177 12.90 15.10 -23.36
N ALA A 178 12.73 13.83 -23.02
CA ALA A 178 11.45 13.29 -22.57
C ALA A 178 11.01 13.91 -21.24
N LYS A 179 11.96 14.16 -20.32
CA LYS A 179 11.69 14.92 -19.10
C LYS A 179 11.21 16.34 -19.40
N ALA A 180 11.84 17.04 -20.34
CA ALA A 180 11.41 18.39 -20.73
C ALA A 180 9.96 18.41 -21.27
N VAL A 181 9.56 17.38 -22.03
CA VAL A 181 8.15 17.23 -22.48
C VAL A 181 7.22 16.97 -21.31
N LYS A 182 7.59 16.10 -20.36
CA LYS A 182 6.80 15.81 -19.15
C LYS A 182 6.61 17.04 -18.28
N ASP A 183 7.68 17.82 -18.07
CA ASP A 183 7.64 19.07 -17.30
C ASP A 183 6.71 20.10 -17.97
N LYS A 184 6.84 20.28 -19.29
CA LYS A 184 5.98 21.18 -20.07
C LYS A 184 4.53 20.74 -20.14
N TYR A 185 4.27 19.43 -20.22
CA TYR A 185 2.93 18.88 -20.11
C TYR A 185 2.28 19.30 -18.77
N GLY A 186 3.02 19.22 -17.65
CA GLY A 186 2.54 19.66 -16.34
C GLY A 186 2.16 21.14 -16.30
N GLU A 187 2.98 22.00 -16.90
CA GLU A 187 2.70 23.44 -17.00
C GLU A 187 1.44 23.72 -17.84
N VAL A 188 1.31 23.10 -19.02
CA VAL A 188 0.14 23.27 -19.89
C VAL A 188 -1.13 22.75 -19.22
N LYS A 189 -1.07 21.61 -18.52
CA LYS A 189 -2.18 21.07 -17.71
C LYS A 189 -2.60 22.07 -16.63
N GLY A 190 -1.64 22.70 -15.95
CA GLY A 190 -1.89 23.75 -14.97
C GLY A 190 -2.64 24.94 -15.58
N LYS A 191 -2.22 25.42 -16.75
CA LYS A 191 -2.89 26.51 -17.48
C LYS A 191 -4.27 26.11 -17.99
N PHE A 192 -4.45 24.89 -18.47
CA PHE A 192 -5.76 24.37 -18.87
C PHE A 192 -6.74 24.31 -17.69
N ASN A 193 -6.27 23.90 -16.51
CA ASN A 193 -7.08 23.93 -15.29
C ASN A 193 -7.51 25.35 -14.90
N ALA A 194 -6.66 26.36 -15.12
CA ALA A 194 -7.03 27.77 -14.92
C ALA A 194 -8.14 28.20 -15.89
N VAL A 195 -8.03 27.86 -17.18
CA VAL A 195 -9.09 28.06 -18.18
C VAL A 195 -10.39 27.36 -17.74
N LYS A 196 -10.30 26.15 -17.19
CA LYS A 196 -11.48 25.45 -16.65
C LYS A 196 -12.11 26.17 -15.45
N GLY A 197 -11.29 26.67 -14.52
CA GLY A 197 -11.76 27.45 -13.37
C GLY A 197 -12.59 28.66 -13.80
N GLN A 198 -12.20 29.34 -14.88
CA GLN A 198 -12.94 30.49 -15.39
C GLN A 198 -14.31 30.12 -15.99
N LYS A 199 -14.48 28.92 -16.55
CA LYS A 199 -15.82 28.42 -16.94
C LYS A 199 -16.72 28.20 -15.73
N GLN A 200 -16.18 27.63 -14.66
CA GLN A 200 -16.93 27.41 -13.41
C GLN A 200 -17.38 28.73 -12.79
N SER A 201 -16.58 29.79 -12.96
CA SER A 201 -16.92 31.17 -12.60
C SER A 201 -17.86 31.88 -13.58
N GLY A 202 -18.38 31.19 -14.60
CA GLY A 202 -19.37 31.71 -15.57
C GLY A 202 -18.81 32.58 -16.69
N GLN A 203 -17.50 32.77 -16.79
CA GLN A 203 -16.89 33.79 -17.67
C GLN A 203 -16.96 33.42 -19.17
N TYR A 204 -17.11 32.14 -19.51
CA TYR A 204 -17.24 31.66 -20.90
C TYR A 204 -18.68 31.39 -21.34
N ALA A 205 -19.69 31.94 -20.65
CA ALA A 205 -21.09 31.70 -20.99
C ALA A 205 -21.44 32.10 -22.45
N SER A 206 -20.75 33.11 -23.00
CA SER A 206 -20.95 33.59 -24.38
C SER A 206 -20.01 32.97 -25.42
N GLN A 207 -18.96 32.23 -25.00
CA GLN A 207 -17.95 31.57 -25.84
C GLN A 207 -17.99 30.03 -25.68
N GLY A 208 -19.16 29.47 -25.38
CA GLY A 208 -19.31 28.05 -25.04
C GLY A 208 -18.80 27.07 -26.10
N SER A 209 -18.88 27.45 -27.39
CA SER A 209 -18.38 26.63 -28.51
C SER A 209 -16.85 26.62 -28.55
N GLN A 210 -16.20 27.78 -28.42
CA GLN A 210 -14.74 27.91 -28.45
C GLN A 210 -14.11 27.24 -27.23
N TYR A 211 -14.74 27.36 -26.06
CA TYR A 211 -14.30 26.63 -24.87
C TYR A 211 -14.39 25.12 -25.09
N LYS A 212 -15.49 24.65 -25.69
CA LYS A 212 -15.68 23.22 -26.00
C LYS A 212 -14.59 22.71 -26.94
N ASP A 213 -14.22 23.49 -27.95
CA ASP A 213 -13.14 23.14 -28.87
C ASP A 213 -11.78 23.02 -28.16
N VAL A 214 -11.46 23.93 -27.23
CA VAL A 214 -10.23 23.87 -26.42
C VAL A 214 -10.20 22.62 -25.56
N VAL A 215 -11.33 22.30 -24.94
CA VAL A 215 -11.49 21.09 -24.15
C VAL A 215 -11.29 19.84 -24.99
N ASP A 216 -11.99 19.74 -26.13
CA ASP A 216 -11.91 18.55 -27.00
C ASP A 216 -10.48 18.38 -27.54
N ALA A 217 -9.78 19.47 -27.88
CA ALA A 217 -8.37 19.44 -28.29
C ALA A 217 -7.43 19.02 -27.15
N TRP A 218 -7.64 19.55 -25.93
CA TRP A 218 -6.88 19.13 -24.75
C TRP A 218 -7.08 17.65 -24.46
N ASN A 219 -8.32 17.18 -24.47
CA ASN A 219 -8.62 15.78 -24.21
C ASN A 219 -7.98 14.87 -25.26
N ALA A 220 -8.04 15.22 -26.55
CA ALA A 220 -7.36 14.44 -27.59
C ALA A 220 -5.84 14.35 -27.35
N PHE A 221 -5.18 15.46 -27.02
CA PHE A 221 -3.76 15.48 -26.68
C PHE A 221 -3.46 14.67 -25.42
N ASN A 222 -4.25 14.89 -24.36
CA ASN A 222 -4.10 14.26 -23.06
C ASN A 222 -4.30 12.74 -23.13
N ASN A 223 -5.27 12.27 -23.92
CA ASN A 223 -5.56 10.85 -24.10
C ASN A 223 -4.37 10.13 -24.76
N LEU A 224 -3.81 10.70 -25.84
CA LEU A 224 -2.64 10.11 -26.50
C LEU A 224 -1.41 10.13 -25.59
N TYR A 225 -1.19 11.21 -24.85
CA TYR A 225 -0.08 11.32 -23.92
C TYR A 225 -0.17 10.27 -22.79
N HIS A 226 -1.35 10.11 -22.18
CA HIS A 226 -1.57 9.10 -21.14
C HIS A 226 -1.54 7.68 -21.67
N ASP A 227 -2.01 7.42 -22.89
CA ASP A 227 -1.94 6.09 -23.50
C ASP A 227 -0.49 5.60 -23.61
N VAL A 228 0.42 6.48 -24.06
CA VAL A 228 1.85 6.17 -24.21
C VAL A 228 2.53 5.91 -22.86
N ILE A 229 2.20 6.70 -21.84
CA ILE A 229 2.91 6.66 -20.55
C ILE A 229 2.31 5.64 -19.57
N SER A 230 0.99 5.49 -19.56
CA SER A 230 0.29 4.61 -18.61
C SER A 230 0.16 3.17 -19.07
N SER A 231 0.31 2.87 -20.36
CA SER A 231 0.15 1.51 -20.92
C SER A 231 1.09 0.49 -20.29
N THR A 232 2.38 0.83 -20.11
CA THR A 232 3.36 -0.06 -19.47
C THR A 232 2.98 -0.37 -18.02
N LYS A 233 2.57 0.63 -17.24
CA LYS A 233 2.14 0.44 -15.85
C LYS A 233 0.85 -0.37 -15.77
N TYR A 234 -0.08 -0.16 -16.69
CA TYR A 234 -1.30 -0.95 -16.78
C TYR A 234 -1.00 -2.44 -16.99
N ASN A 235 -0.17 -2.77 -17.97
CA ASN A 235 0.12 -4.15 -18.33
C ASN A 235 1.00 -4.87 -17.31
N SER A 236 1.98 -4.19 -16.71
CA SER A 236 2.94 -4.82 -15.80
C SER A 236 2.53 -4.81 -14.33
N ILE A 237 1.66 -3.90 -13.89
CA ILE A 237 1.25 -3.77 -12.48
C ILE A 237 -0.25 -3.97 -12.33
N VAL A 238 -1.07 -3.24 -13.08
CA VAL A 238 -2.53 -3.22 -12.88
C VAL A 238 -3.18 -4.55 -13.32
N ILE A 239 -2.81 -5.11 -14.48
CA ILE A 239 -3.34 -6.41 -14.93
C ILE A 239 -2.94 -7.54 -13.96
N PRO A 240 -1.65 -7.70 -13.59
CA PRO A 240 -1.26 -8.68 -12.58
C PRO A 240 -1.95 -8.47 -11.24
N SER A 241 -2.20 -7.22 -10.84
CA SER A 241 -2.95 -6.87 -9.63
C SER A 241 -4.41 -7.34 -9.69
N ILE A 242 -5.08 -7.17 -10.83
CA ILE A 242 -6.44 -7.69 -11.03
C ILE A 242 -6.42 -9.21 -10.92
N ILE A 243 -5.46 -9.87 -11.59
CA ILE A 243 -5.31 -11.33 -11.54
C ILE A 243 -5.05 -11.80 -10.10
N SER A 244 -4.17 -11.14 -9.33
CA SER A 244 -3.88 -11.52 -7.95
C SER A 244 -5.10 -11.38 -7.03
N GLN A 245 -5.96 -10.38 -7.24
CA GLN A 245 -7.22 -10.25 -6.49
C GLN A 245 -8.21 -11.38 -6.79
N TRP A 246 -8.33 -11.78 -8.06
CA TRP A 246 -9.15 -12.94 -8.44
C TRP A 246 -8.56 -14.26 -7.95
N LEU A 247 -7.24 -14.40 -7.95
CA LEU A 247 -6.56 -15.55 -7.35
C LEU A 247 -6.81 -15.62 -5.85
N ASN A 248 -6.81 -14.49 -5.14
CA ASN A 248 -7.14 -14.45 -3.71
C ASN A 248 -8.58 -14.92 -3.44
N PHE A 249 -9.55 -14.50 -4.27
CA PHE A 249 -10.91 -15.05 -4.22
C PHE A 249 -10.92 -16.57 -4.49
N LEU A 250 -10.23 -17.02 -5.53
CA LEU A 250 -10.17 -18.44 -5.89
C LEU A 250 -9.54 -19.28 -4.78
N THR A 251 -8.52 -18.77 -4.07
CA THR A 251 -7.91 -19.48 -2.95
C THR A 251 -8.91 -19.76 -1.84
N TYR A 252 -9.84 -18.85 -1.53
CA TYR A 252 -10.90 -19.11 -0.55
C TYR A 252 -11.94 -20.12 -1.04
N VAL A 253 -12.25 -20.11 -2.34
CA VAL A 253 -13.16 -21.10 -2.94
C VAL A 253 -12.53 -22.50 -2.90
N VAL A 254 -11.26 -22.62 -3.27
CA VAL A 254 -10.49 -23.88 -3.17
C VAL A 254 -10.42 -24.32 -1.71
N LEU A 255 -10.21 -23.40 -0.77
CA LEU A 255 -10.18 -23.70 0.65
C LEU A 255 -11.52 -24.23 1.16
N LEU A 256 -12.65 -23.67 0.70
CA LEU A 256 -13.99 -24.22 0.99
C LEU A 256 -14.16 -25.63 0.44
N PHE A 257 -13.70 -25.89 -0.78
CA PHE A 257 -13.74 -27.22 -1.38
C PHE A 257 -12.90 -28.23 -0.60
N VAL A 258 -11.67 -27.87 -0.23
CA VAL A 258 -10.80 -28.70 0.61
C VAL A 258 -11.39 -28.89 2.01
N TYR A 259 -12.12 -27.90 2.51
CA TYR A 259 -12.81 -27.95 3.81
C TYR A 259 -14.01 -28.91 3.80
N VAL A 260 -14.78 -28.93 2.71
CA VAL A 260 -15.98 -29.79 2.56
C VAL A 260 -15.62 -31.20 2.07
N MET A 261 -14.55 -31.38 1.29
CA MET A 261 -14.11 -32.67 0.77
C MET A 261 -13.21 -33.44 1.76
N GLY A 262 -13.33 -34.77 1.81
CA GLY A 262 -12.39 -35.63 2.53
C GLY A 262 -12.95 -36.67 3.52
N GLY A 263 -14.24 -37.05 3.43
CA GLY A 263 -14.76 -38.22 4.16
C GLY A 263 -14.76 -38.06 5.68
N ASP A 264 -14.14 -38.95 6.45
CA ASP A 264 -13.96 -38.81 7.91
C ASP A 264 -12.57 -38.27 8.31
N HIS A 265 -11.57 -38.41 7.43
CA HIS A 265 -10.17 -38.14 7.74
C HIS A 265 -9.58 -36.85 7.12
N GLY A 266 -10.27 -36.20 6.17
CA GLY A 266 -9.81 -34.98 5.51
C GLY A 266 -8.51 -35.14 4.70
N HIS A 267 -8.16 -34.17 3.85
CA HIS A 267 -6.87 -34.15 3.15
C HIS A 267 -5.93 -33.07 3.74
N LEU A 268 -5.22 -33.43 4.82
CA LEU A 268 -4.31 -32.53 5.54
C LEU A 268 -3.27 -31.87 4.61
N THR A 269 -2.68 -32.67 3.71
CA THR A 269 -1.66 -32.18 2.75
C THR A 269 -2.22 -31.16 1.77
N ALA A 270 -3.47 -31.36 1.30
CA ALA A 270 -4.12 -30.42 0.39
C ALA A 270 -4.49 -29.12 1.11
N PHE A 271 -4.90 -29.20 2.37
CA PHE A 271 -5.16 -28.04 3.22
C PHE A 271 -3.88 -27.22 3.46
N TYR A 272 -2.78 -27.88 3.82
CA TYR A 272 -1.46 -27.24 3.96
C TYR A 272 -0.99 -26.59 2.64
N GLY A 273 -1.08 -27.32 1.53
CA GLY A 273 -0.68 -26.81 0.21
C GLY A 273 -1.51 -25.59 -0.22
N THR A 274 -2.82 -25.59 0.05
CA THR A 274 -3.69 -24.45 -0.25
C THR A 274 -3.28 -23.21 0.55
N ILE A 275 -2.94 -23.37 1.83
CA ILE A 275 -2.49 -22.26 2.67
C ILE A 275 -1.12 -21.73 2.22
N ALA A 276 -0.19 -22.61 1.84
CA ALA A 276 1.10 -22.19 1.27
C ALA A 276 0.93 -21.37 -0.03
N VAL A 277 0.09 -21.84 -0.95
CA VAL A 277 -0.24 -21.10 -2.18
C VAL A 277 -0.93 -19.77 -1.86
N SER A 278 -1.82 -19.73 -0.86
CA SER A 278 -2.47 -18.49 -0.45
C SER A 278 -1.47 -17.46 0.10
N GLY A 279 -0.41 -17.89 0.79
CA GLY A 279 0.67 -17.02 1.26
C GLY A 279 1.45 -16.38 0.11
N PHE A 280 1.70 -17.14 -0.97
CA PHE A 280 2.32 -16.62 -2.19
C PHE A 280 1.41 -15.60 -2.91
N VAL A 281 0.12 -15.92 -3.04
CA VAL A 281 -0.87 -14.99 -3.64
C VAL A 281 -1.01 -13.73 -2.81
N PHE A 282 -0.96 -13.85 -1.48
CA PHE A 282 -1.00 -12.74 -0.54
C PHE A 282 0.16 -11.76 -0.77
N GLY A 283 1.41 -12.23 -0.79
CA GLY A 283 2.57 -11.33 -0.89
C GLY A 283 2.72 -10.64 -2.24
N ILE A 284 2.36 -11.31 -3.35
CA ILE A 284 2.33 -10.66 -4.67
C ILE A 284 1.19 -9.63 -4.75
N ASN A 285 0.02 -9.92 -4.18
CA ASN A 285 -1.10 -8.98 -4.17
C ASN A 285 -0.76 -7.72 -3.35
N MET A 286 -0.13 -7.88 -2.18
CA MET A 286 0.28 -6.76 -1.32
C MET A 286 1.22 -5.81 -2.05
N THR A 287 2.25 -6.36 -2.70
CA THR A 287 3.25 -5.55 -3.42
C THR A 287 2.66 -4.85 -4.64
N LEU A 288 1.81 -5.53 -5.41
CA LEU A 288 1.18 -4.95 -6.61
C LEU A 288 0.17 -3.84 -6.26
N VAL A 289 -0.61 -3.99 -5.19
CA VAL A 289 -1.53 -2.94 -4.71
C VAL A 289 -0.77 -1.70 -4.27
N TYR A 290 0.36 -1.87 -3.57
CA TYR A 290 1.24 -0.79 -3.15
C TYR A 290 1.87 -0.08 -4.36
N ALA A 291 2.25 -0.83 -5.39
CA ALA A 291 2.83 -0.29 -6.63
C ALA A 291 1.80 0.43 -7.53
N ALA A 292 0.51 0.06 -7.44
CA ALA A 292 -0.52 0.58 -8.33
C ALA A 292 -0.74 2.10 -8.18
N ASP A 293 -0.93 2.60 -6.95
CA ASP A 293 -1.12 4.03 -6.65
C ASP A 293 -0.89 4.28 -5.16
N PHE A 294 0.07 5.16 -4.83
CA PHE A 294 0.39 5.51 -3.45
C PHE A 294 -0.62 6.48 -2.83
N ASN A 295 -1.38 7.24 -3.64
CA ASN A 295 -2.33 8.24 -3.13
C ASN A 295 -3.44 7.57 -2.29
N TYR A 296 -3.78 6.33 -2.61
CA TYR A 296 -4.83 5.56 -1.95
C TYR A 296 -4.30 4.57 -0.90
N LEU A 297 -2.98 4.50 -0.69
CA LEU A 297 -2.33 3.55 0.22
C LEU A 297 -2.85 3.65 1.66
N VAL A 298 -3.15 4.86 2.13
CA VAL A 298 -3.70 5.10 3.48
C VAL A 298 -5.02 4.36 3.67
N TYR A 299 -5.88 4.36 2.65
CA TYR A 299 -7.18 3.68 2.71
C TYR A 299 -7.03 2.16 2.70
N TYR A 300 -6.02 1.65 1.99
CA TYR A 300 -5.68 0.23 2.04
C TYR A 300 -5.24 -0.21 3.44
N ILE A 301 -4.31 0.53 4.07
CA ILE A 301 -3.82 0.22 5.42
C ILE A 301 -4.97 0.33 6.44
N ALA A 302 -5.88 1.29 6.25
CA ALA A 302 -7.08 1.38 7.07
C ALA A 302 -8.01 0.17 6.90
N GLY A 303 -8.18 -0.33 5.68
CA GLY A 303 -8.92 -1.57 5.41
C GLY A 303 -8.31 -2.80 6.07
N GLU A 304 -6.99 -2.98 5.90
CA GLU A 304 -6.21 -4.07 6.49
C GLU A 304 -6.37 -4.14 8.01
N ASN A 305 -6.26 -3.00 8.69
CA ASN A 305 -6.33 -2.92 10.16
C ASN A 305 -7.77 -2.84 10.71
N SER A 306 -8.78 -2.69 9.86
CA SER A 306 -10.20 -2.76 10.24
C SER A 306 -10.75 -4.19 10.23
N PHE A 307 -10.03 -5.09 9.57
CA PHE A 307 -10.42 -6.48 9.41
C PHE A 307 -10.67 -7.23 10.74
N PRO A 308 -9.82 -7.10 11.77
CA PRO A 308 -10.06 -7.73 13.08
C PRO A 308 -11.41 -7.39 13.72
N VAL A 309 -11.84 -6.13 13.60
CA VAL A 309 -13.11 -5.66 14.16
C VAL A 309 -14.29 -6.29 13.45
N ILE A 310 -14.29 -6.26 12.12
CA ILE A 310 -15.37 -6.83 11.29
C ILE A 310 -15.54 -8.31 11.57
N THR A 311 -14.43 -9.03 11.66
CA THR A 311 -14.49 -10.46 11.87
C THR A 311 -14.81 -10.85 13.30
N SER A 312 -14.38 -10.08 14.31
CA SER A 312 -14.86 -10.24 15.69
C SER A 312 -16.38 -10.00 15.80
N PHE A 313 -16.92 -9.05 15.04
CA PHE A 313 -18.36 -8.81 14.95
C PHE A 313 -19.11 -9.98 14.31
N ILE A 314 -18.57 -10.56 13.23
CA ILE A 314 -19.14 -11.76 12.59
C ILE A 314 -19.13 -12.96 13.55
N HIS A 315 -18.04 -13.18 14.29
CA HIS A 315 -17.95 -14.23 15.31
C HIS A 315 -18.97 -14.04 16.43
N TYR A 316 -19.17 -12.80 16.88
CA TYR A 316 -20.18 -12.48 17.87
C TYR A 316 -21.60 -12.84 17.38
N ILE A 317 -21.97 -12.45 16.15
CA ILE A 317 -23.27 -12.81 15.55
C ILE A 317 -23.40 -14.32 15.41
N THR A 318 -22.36 -14.99 14.92
CA THR A 318 -22.37 -16.44 14.70
C THR A 318 -22.57 -17.20 16.01
N THR A 319 -21.92 -16.75 17.07
CA THR A 319 -22.06 -17.35 18.41
C THR A 319 -23.44 -17.12 19.00
N LEU A 320 -24.08 -15.98 18.74
CA LEU A 320 -25.46 -15.73 19.17
C LEU A 320 -26.46 -16.69 18.51
N ILE A 321 -26.26 -17.03 17.24
CA ILE A 321 -27.18 -17.89 16.47
C ILE A 321 -26.90 -19.38 16.73
N PHE A 322 -25.62 -19.78 16.76
CA PHE A 322 -25.19 -21.17 16.79
C PHE A 322 -24.42 -21.58 18.06
N GLY A 323 -24.39 -20.74 19.09
CA GLY A 323 -23.63 -20.99 20.33
C GLY A 323 -24.14 -22.15 21.19
N ASN A 324 -25.31 -22.72 20.91
CA ASN A 324 -25.81 -23.89 21.62
C ASN A 324 -25.12 -25.18 21.16
N ARG A 325 -23.99 -25.49 21.78
CA ARG A 325 -23.15 -26.69 21.53
C ARG A 325 -23.87 -28.03 21.69
N ARG A 326 -25.04 -28.08 22.33
CA ARG A 326 -25.85 -29.33 22.44
C ARG A 326 -26.66 -29.64 21.19
N LYS A 327 -26.92 -28.64 20.35
CA LYS A 327 -27.75 -28.77 19.14
C LYS A 327 -26.93 -28.69 17.85
N TYR A 328 -25.82 -27.95 17.87
CA TYR A 328 -24.99 -27.70 16.71
C TYR A 328 -23.54 -28.05 16.98
N ASN A 329 -22.83 -28.51 15.95
CA ASN A 329 -21.37 -28.56 15.95
C ASN A 329 -20.85 -27.13 15.73
N SER A 330 -20.91 -26.30 16.77
CA SER A 330 -20.65 -24.85 16.72
C SER A 330 -19.27 -24.54 16.13
N ASP A 331 -18.25 -25.33 16.44
CA ASP A 331 -16.89 -25.07 15.99
C ASP A 331 -16.72 -25.33 14.46
N TYR A 332 -17.45 -26.29 13.89
CA TYR A 332 -17.52 -26.50 12.43
C TYR A 332 -18.27 -25.37 11.73
N ILE A 333 -19.41 -24.96 12.27
CA ILE A 333 -20.27 -23.93 11.64
C ILE A 333 -19.58 -22.56 11.64
N VAL A 334 -18.87 -22.21 12.72
CA VAL A 334 -18.12 -20.95 12.82
C VAL A 334 -17.06 -20.86 11.72
N VAL A 335 -16.26 -21.91 11.52
CA VAL A 335 -15.22 -21.91 10.48
C VAL A 335 -15.82 -21.89 9.08
N GLY A 336 -16.91 -22.62 8.85
CA GLY A 336 -17.64 -22.58 7.58
C GLY A 336 -18.18 -21.17 7.26
N ILE A 337 -18.72 -20.47 8.25
CA ILE A 337 -19.21 -19.09 8.09
C ILE A 337 -18.04 -18.14 7.82
N ASP A 338 -16.90 -18.27 8.51
CA ASP A 338 -15.71 -17.46 8.25
C ASP A 338 -15.23 -17.61 6.81
N ILE A 339 -15.17 -18.84 6.29
CA ILE A 339 -14.78 -19.11 4.89
C ILE A 339 -15.80 -18.47 3.93
N ILE A 340 -17.10 -18.61 4.17
CA ILE A 340 -18.14 -18.02 3.32
C ILE A 340 -18.05 -16.49 3.31
N VAL A 341 -17.85 -15.86 4.47
CA VAL A 341 -17.70 -14.42 4.56
C VAL A 341 -16.41 -13.96 3.88
N ALA A 342 -15.32 -14.73 4.00
CA ALA A 342 -14.08 -14.46 3.28
C ALA A 342 -14.29 -14.46 1.76
N ILE A 343 -15.04 -15.43 1.23
CA ILE A 343 -15.41 -15.53 -0.18
C ILE A 343 -16.22 -14.30 -0.61
N ILE A 344 -17.21 -13.87 0.17
CA ILE A 344 -18.04 -12.71 -0.15
C ILE A 344 -17.20 -11.43 -0.20
N ILE A 345 -16.38 -11.18 0.84
CA ILE A 345 -15.56 -9.97 0.93
C ILE A 345 -14.51 -9.95 -0.19
N SER A 346 -13.81 -11.07 -0.43
CA SER A 346 -12.80 -11.16 -1.50
C SER A 346 -13.42 -11.06 -2.90
N PHE A 347 -14.62 -11.60 -3.12
CA PHE A 347 -15.35 -11.43 -4.38
C PHE A 347 -15.71 -9.97 -4.63
N VAL A 348 -16.30 -9.29 -3.64
CA VAL A 348 -16.64 -7.87 -3.76
C VAL A 348 -15.38 -7.03 -3.96
N ALA A 349 -14.29 -7.32 -3.25
CA ALA A 349 -13.01 -6.65 -3.44
C ALA A 349 -12.48 -6.86 -4.88
N ALA A 350 -12.49 -8.08 -5.40
CA ALA A 350 -12.03 -8.37 -6.77
C ALA A 350 -12.89 -7.69 -7.85
N VAL A 351 -14.21 -7.67 -7.68
CA VAL A 351 -15.14 -6.99 -8.60
C VAL A 351 -14.94 -5.49 -8.56
N VAL A 352 -14.88 -4.88 -7.37
CA VAL A 352 -14.68 -3.43 -7.22
C VAL A 352 -13.31 -3.02 -7.72
N TRP A 353 -12.26 -3.81 -7.47
CA TRP A 353 -10.91 -3.57 -7.97
C TRP A 353 -10.85 -3.65 -9.50
N THR A 354 -11.43 -4.70 -10.08
CA THR A 354 -11.53 -4.84 -11.54
C THR A 354 -12.30 -3.67 -12.12
N HIS A 355 -13.45 -3.30 -11.53
CA HIS A 355 -14.25 -2.19 -12.01
C HIS A 355 -13.50 -0.85 -11.89
N ALA A 356 -12.79 -0.59 -10.78
CA ALA A 356 -12.02 0.63 -10.59
C ALA A 356 -10.97 0.85 -11.69
N TYR A 357 -10.31 -0.22 -12.14
CA TYR A 357 -9.25 -0.15 -13.15
C TYR A 357 -9.68 -0.46 -14.59
N THR A 358 -10.89 -0.98 -14.80
CA THR A 358 -11.47 -1.18 -16.15
C THR A 358 -12.48 -0.10 -16.51
N CYS A 359 -13.05 0.59 -15.52
CA CYS A 359 -13.94 1.71 -15.79
C CYS A 359 -13.16 2.87 -16.38
N LYS A 360 -13.72 3.43 -17.45
CA LYS A 360 -13.24 4.68 -18.02
C LYS A 360 -13.79 5.80 -17.14
N PRO A 361 -12.93 6.64 -16.51
CA PRO A 361 -13.43 7.76 -15.71
C PRO A 361 -14.24 8.69 -16.61
N LYS A 362 -15.22 9.37 -16.02
CA LYS A 362 -15.99 10.36 -16.77
C LYS A 362 -15.10 11.53 -17.09
N ASP A 363 -15.20 12.00 -18.33
CA ASP A 363 -14.51 13.19 -18.73
C ASP A 363 -15.05 14.36 -17.88
N SER A 364 -14.12 15.03 -17.19
CA SER A 364 -14.42 16.12 -16.27
C SER A 364 -14.97 17.35 -16.97
N THR A 365 -14.94 17.36 -18.30
CA THR A 365 -15.35 18.44 -19.19
C THR A 365 -16.55 18.08 -20.08
N ALA A 366 -16.83 16.79 -20.23
CA ALA A 366 -18.01 16.22 -20.89
C ALA A 366 -18.58 15.09 -20.02
N PRO A 367 -19.42 15.38 -19.01
CA PRO A 367 -19.91 14.40 -18.03
C PRO A 367 -20.68 13.21 -18.62
N ASP A 368 -21.11 13.37 -19.87
CA ASP A 368 -21.82 12.38 -20.69
C ASP A 368 -20.88 11.53 -21.56
N LYS A 369 -19.58 11.88 -21.60
CA LYS A 369 -18.53 11.14 -22.29
C LYS A 369 -17.59 10.49 -21.29
N ASN A 370 -17.22 9.25 -21.57
CA ASN A 370 -16.16 8.57 -20.85
C ASN A 370 -14.80 8.99 -21.43
N ALA A 371 -13.77 9.08 -20.59
CA ALA A 371 -12.39 9.28 -21.05
C ALA A 371 -11.93 8.14 -21.96
N ASP A 372 -11.06 8.43 -22.92
CA ASP A 372 -10.77 7.45 -23.97
C ASP A 372 -10.01 6.21 -23.46
N ASN A 373 -9.05 6.32 -22.51
CA ASN A 373 -8.46 5.21 -21.71
C ASN A 373 -7.48 5.69 -20.61
N TYR A 374 -7.24 4.89 -19.55
CA TYR A 374 -6.15 4.98 -18.55
C TYR A 374 -6.00 6.21 -17.62
N HIS A 375 -6.96 7.13 -17.59
CA HIS A 375 -6.84 8.37 -16.78
C HIS A 375 -6.91 8.20 -15.25
N HIS A 376 -7.20 6.99 -14.75
CA HIS A 376 -7.16 6.67 -13.33
C HIS A 376 -5.78 6.09 -12.90
N ILE A 377 -4.87 5.84 -13.84
CA ILE A 377 -3.55 5.27 -13.56
C ILE A 377 -2.56 6.40 -13.37
N TYR A 378 -2.10 6.57 -12.13
CA TYR A 378 -0.98 7.45 -11.84
C TYR A 378 0.32 6.85 -12.40
N ALA A 379 0.68 7.21 -13.63
CA ALA A 379 1.93 6.79 -14.28
C ALA A 379 2.95 7.92 -14.39
N SER A 380 2.62 9.14 -13.96
CA SER A 380 3.46 10.30 -14.20
C SER A 380 4.65 10.36 -13.23
N GLY A 381 5.83 10.03 -13.77
CA GLY A 381 7.13 10.49 -13.30
C GLY A 381 7.57 9.85 -11.99
N PHE A 382 8.17 8.66 -12.07
CA PHE A 382 8.96 8.14 -10.96
C PHE A 382 9.92 9.22 -10.47
N ASP A 383 9.85 9.57 -9.20
CA ASP A 383 10.71 10.61 -8.65
C ASP A 383 12.17 10.11 -8.64
N THR A 384 12.91 10.45 -9.70
CA THR A 384 14.32 10.07 -9.87
C THR A 384 15.28 10.98 -9.10
N ARG A 385 14.76 11.91 -8.29
CA ARG A 385 15.61 12.79 -7.48
C ARG A 385 16.25 12.00 -6.35
N THR A 386 17.48 12.39 -6.01
CA THR A 386 18.20 11.84 -4.86
C THR A 386 17.36 12.01 -3.60
N ALA A 387 17.15 10.89 -2.89
CA ALA A 387 16.37 10.86 -1.66
C ALA A 387 16.88 11.90 -0.66
N LYS A 388 15.98 12.72 -0.11
CA LYS A 388 16.35 13.68 0.91
C LYS A 388 16.49 12.98 2.26
N PRO A 389 17.31 13.52 3.19
CA PRO A 389 17.45 12.98 4.54
C PRO A 389 16.13 12.82 5.31
N GLY A 390 15.10 13.62 4.98
CA GLY A 390 13.76 13.54 5.58
C GLY A 390 13.05 12.18 5.38
N VAL A 391 13.44 11.38 4.37
CA VAL A 391 12.88 10.02 4.16
C VAL A 391 13.35 9.02 5.23
N VAL A 392 14.48 9.29 5.90
CA VAL A 392 15.12 8.32 6.82
C VAL A 392 14.22 8.01 8.01
N SER A 393 13.62 9.03 8.62
CA SER A 393 12.71 8.87 9.77
C SER A 393 11.50 7.99 9.45
N PRO A 394 10.66 8.27 8.42
CA PRO A 394 9.52 7.41 8.11
C PRO A 394 9.92 6.00 7.67
N CYS A 395 11.06 5.83 6.99
CA CYS A 395 11.58 4.49 6.68
C CYS A 395 11.95 3.70 7.95
N LEU A 396 12.62 4.33 8.91
CA LEU A 396 12.93 3.72 10.20
C LEU A 396 11.66 3.38 10.98
N MET A 397 10.62 4.23 10.93
CA MET A 397 9.32 3.94 11.53
C MET A 397 8.71 2.66 10.95
N VAL A 398 8.75 2.47 9.63
CA VAL A 398 8.25 1.23 8.98
C VAL A 398 9.10 0.03 9.37
N ILE A 399 10.44 0.13 9.35
CA ILE A 399 11.32 -1.00 9.67
C ILE A 399 11.20 -1.40 11.14
N VAL A 400 11.23 -0.45 12.08
CA VAL A 400 11.09 -0.72 13.53
C VAL A 400 9.65 -1.11 13.88
N GLY A 401 8.68 -0.48 13.22
CA GLY A 401 7.26 -0.83 13.26
C GLY A 401 7.08 -2.29 12.88
N MET A 402 7.29 -2.63 11.62
CA MET A 402 7.06 -3.96 11.07
C MET A 402 7.98 -5.03 11.69
N GLY A 403 9.28 -4.74 11.83
CA GLY A 403 10.26 -5.76 12.21
C GLY A 403 10.17 -6.23 13.66
N LEU A 404 10.03 -5.30 14.62
CA LEU A 404 10.21 -5.63 16.04
C LEU A 404 8.95 -6.23 16.70
N VAL A 405 7.79 -6.13 16.06
CA VAL A 405 6.52 -6.56 16.68
C VAL A 405 6.51 -8.05 17.00
N TYR A 406 6.89 -8.92 16.06
CA TYR A 406 6.85 -10.38 16.25
C TYR A 406 8.04 -10.96 17.02
N ALA A 407 9.04 -10.14 17.31
CA ALA A 407 10.09 -10.49 18.26
C ALA A 407 9.53 -10.64 19.70
N ILE A 408 8.51 -9.86 20.02
CA ILE A 408 7.98 -9.72 21.39
C ILE A 408 6.53 -10.20 21.47
N TYR A 409 5.67 -9.78 20.55
CA TYR A 409 4.24 -10.11 20.53
C TYR A 409 3.94 -11.18 19.47
N PRO A 410 3.10 -12.19 19.74
CA PRO A 410 2.39 -12.46 20.99
C PRO A 410 3.23 -13.29 21.98
N GLY A 411 4.36 -13.85 21.54
CA GLY A 411 5.08 -14.91 22.24
C GLY A 411 5.60 -14.55 23.64
N ILE A 412 6.24 -13.39 23.78
CA ILE A 412 6.77 -12.90 25.05
C ILE A 412 5.68 -12.12 25.80
N ALA A 413 5.08 -11.13 25.15
CA ALA A 413 3.97 -10.34 25.70
C ALA A 413 2.74 -10.50 24.80
N PRO A 414 1.56 -10.91 25.31
CA PRO A 414 1.27 -11.24 26.70
C PRO A 414 1.72 -12.64 27.13
N GLY A 415 2.12 -13.52 26.20
CA GLY A 415 2.20 -14.98 26.39
C GLY A 415 3.00 -15.50 27.59
N MET A 416 4.09 -14.84 27.97
CA MET A 416 4.97 -15.27 29.08
C MET A 416 4.93 -14.35 30.30
N ILE A 417 4.41 -13.12 30.15
CA ILE A 417 4.46 -12.07 31.18
C ILE A 417 3.11 -11.92 31.90
N VAL A 418 2.00 -12.14 31.18
CA VAL A 418 0.64 -11.96 31.66
C VAL A 418 0.04 -13.31 32.09
N PRO A 419 -0.77 -13.35 33.16
CA PRO A 419 -1.56 -14.54 33.50
C PRO A 419 -2.48 -14.98 32.35
N PHE A 420 -2.58 -16.30 32.13
CA PHE A 420 -3.30 -16.90 31.00
C PHE A 420 -4.73 -16.38 30.78
N TYR A 421 -5.50 -16.21 31.86
CA TYR A 421 -6.90 -15.74 31.79
C TYR A 421 -7.08 -14.28 31.32
N LEU A 422 -5.98 -13.51 31.24
CA LEU A 422 -5.99 -12.14 30.71
C LEU A 422 -5.57 -12.07 29.24
N ILE A 423 -4.88 -13.09 28.71
CA ILE A 423 -4.31 -13.08 27.35
C ILE A 423 -5.42 -12.81 26.32
N ASP A 424 -6.50 -13.57 26.37
CA ASP A 424 -7.64 -13.45 25.45
C ASP A 424 -8.29 -12.06 25.52
N LYS A 425 -8.36 -11.45 26.72
CA LYS A 425 -8.93 -10.11 26.91
C LYS A 425 -8.04 -9.04 26.31
N ILE A 426 -6.72 -9.17 26.45
CA ILE A 426 -5.76 -8.24 25.86
C ILE A 426 -5.83 -8.31 24.34
N GLU A 427 -5.87 -9.53 23.80
CA GLU A 427 -6.00 -9.74 22.36
C GLU A 427 -7.28 -9.09 21.82
N MET A 428 -8.44 -9.30 22.46
CA MET A 428 -9.70 -8.63 22.06
C MET A 428 -9.60 -7.10 22.08
N VAL A 429 -8.95 -6.52 23.09
CA VAL A 429 -8.75 -5.06 23.15
C VAL A 429 -7.85 -4.59 22.01
N LEU A 430 -6.77 -5.31 21.73
CA LEU A 430 -5.86 -4.98 20.62
C LEU A 430 -6.57 -5.07 19.28
N LEU A 431 -7.35 -6.12 19.02
CA LEU A 431 -8.11 -6.27 17.77
C LEU A 431 -9.06 -5.08 17.51
N ILE A 432 -9.55 -4.40 18.56
CA ILE A 432 -10.37 -3.19 18.41
C ILE A 432 -9.50 -1.93 18.28
N MET A 433 -8.46 -1.80 19.09
CA MET A 433 -7.65 -0.58 19.16
C MET A 433 -6.78 -0.35 17.92
N THR A 434 -6.36 -1.44 17.27
CA THR A 434 -5.51 -1.43 16.05
C THR A 434 -6.13 -0.70 14.87
N THR A 435 -7.45 -0.68 14.80
CA THR A 435 -8.18 -0.01 13.73
C THR A 435 -8.08 1.53 13.81
N PHE A 436 -7.90 2.11 15.00
CA PHE A 436 -7.99 3.57 15.17
C PHE A 436 -6.87 4.37 14.49
N PRO A 437 -5.56 4.05 14.67
CA PRO A 437 -4.51 4.88 14.09
C PRO A 437 -4.61 4.99 12.56
N PRO A 438 -4.77 3.89 11.80
CA PRO A 438 -4.92 3.97 10.34
C PRO A 438 -6.18 4.73 9.90
N ILE A 439 -7.33 4.53 10.57
CA ILE A 439 -8.57 5.25 10.24
C ILE A 439 -8.43 6.76 10.51
N ILE A 440 -7.76 7.15 11.61
CA ILE A 440 -7.54 8.57 11.91
C ILE A 440 -6.73 9.22 10.78
N ILE A 441 -5.66 8.58 10.30
CA ILE A 441 -4.87 9.09 9.17
C ILE A 441 -5.70 9.13 7.88
N ALA A 442 -6.54 8.13 7.61
CA ALA A 442 -7.44 8.12 6.46
C ALA A 442 -8.48 9.26 6.51
N ILE A 443 -9.04 9.56 7.69
CA ILE A 443 -9.98 10.67 7.88
C ILE A 443 -9.26 12.02 7.74
N LEU A 444 -8.07 12.18 8.33
CA LEU A 444 -7.26 13.38 8.17
C LEU A 444 -6.97 13.64 6.69
N ARG A 445 -6.68 12.58 5.94
CA ARG A 445 -6.45 12.66 4.49
C ARG A 445 -7.71 13.09 3.73
N LYS A 446 -8.87 12.50 4.04
CA LYS A 446 -10.15 12.86 3.41
C LYS A 446 -10.60 14.29 3.73
N THR A 447 -10.37 14.76 4.95
CA THR A 447 -10.82 16.09 5.42
C THR A 447 -9.92 17.23 4.99
N LYS A 448 -8.64 16.96 4.72
CA LYS A 448 -7.65 17.92 4.20
C LYS A 448 -7.08 17.40 2.88
N PRO A 449 -7.87 17.44 1.78
CA PRO A 449 -7.45 16.94 0.48
C PRO A 449 -6.32 17.79 -0.11
N GLY A 450 -5.39 17.13 -0.82
CA GLY A 450 -4.23 17.77 -1.46
C GLY A 450 -2.90 17.17 -1.03
N GLY A 451 -1.97 17.03 -1.98
CA GLY A 451 -0.66 16.38 -1.84
C GLY A 451 0.37 17.06 -0.93
N GLY A 452 -0.02 17.80 0.10
CA GLY A 452 0.96 18.48 0.95
C GLY A 452 0.40 19.24 2.14
N SER A 453 -0.80 18.91 2.62
CA SER A 453 -1.27 19.51 3.87
C SER A 453 -0.41 19.01 5.04
N ILE A 454 0.15 19.92 5.85
CA ILE A 454 0.90 19.60 7.08
C ILE A 454 0.14 18.64 7.99
N ALA A 455 -1.19 18.74 7.98
CA ALA A 455 -2.07 17.91 8.78
C ALA A 455 -2.03 16.42 8.38
N THR A 456 -1.39 16.08 7.25
CA THR A 456 -1.23 14.71 6.78
C THR A 456 0.25 14.31 6.83
N PRO A 457 0.56 13.03 7.13
CA PRO A 457 1.92 12.53 7.14
C PRO A 457 2.61 12.56 5.76
N MET A 458 1.86 12.78 4.66
CA MET A 458 2.40 13.02 3.31
C MET A 458 2.93 14.46 3.12
N ALA A 459 3.06 15.27 4.17
CA ALA A 459 3.77 16.54 4.11
C ALA A 459 5.29 16.33 4.07
N ILE A 460 6.05 17.39 3.76
CA ILE A 460 7.52 17.36 3.83
C ILE A 460 7.95 17.38 5.31
N TRP A 461 8.78 16.43 5.71
CA TRP A 461 9.32 16.32 7.08
C TRP A 461 10.67 17.06 7.15
N GLY A 462 10.66 18.35 6.82
CA GLY A 462 11.87 19.14 6.64
C GLY A 462 11.57 20.62 6.44
N ALA A 463 12.63 21.39 6.18
CA ALA A 463 12.53 22.84 5.99
C ALA A 463 11.62 23.22 4.82
N ASP A 464 10.90 24.34 4.96
CA ASP A 464 10.08 24.94 3.90
C ASP A 464 10.91 25.20 2.64
N GLU A 465 10.45 24.69 1.49
CA GLU A 465 11.09 24.88 0.20
C GLU A 465 10.09 25.47 -0.80
N GLN A 466 10.55 26.49 -1.54
CA GLN A 466 9.73 27.15 -2.56
C GLN A 466 9.70 26.29 -3.83
N SER A 467 8.49 25.92 -4.27
CA SER A 467 8.22 25.20 -5.53
C SER A 467 8.55 23.70 -5.52
N TYR A 468 7.72 22.90 -4.85
CA TYR A 468 7.63 21.44 -5.05
C TYR A 468 6.24 21.11 -5.60
N GLY A 469 5.94 21.37 -6.88
CA GLY A 469 4.65 21.01 -7.50
C GLY A 469 3.40 21.35 -6.64
N SER A 470 2.42 20.45 -6.56
CA SER A 470 1.21 20.56 -5.69
C SER A 470 1.46 20.33 -4.18
N TYR A 471 2.73 20.26 -3.72
CA TYR A 471 3.04 20.20 -2.29
C TYR A 471 3.00 21.63 -1.76
N VAL A 472 1.93 21.95 -1.05
CA VAL A 472 1.74 23.26 -0.44
C VAL A 472 2.61 23.35 0.82
N ASN A 473 3.89 23.63 0.62
CA ASN A 473 4.71 24.29 1.63
C ASN A 473 4.63 25.79 1.35
N SER A 474 4.45 26.62 2.37
CA SER A 474 4.06 28.03 2.16
C SER A 474 5.15 28.85 1.45
N GLY A 475 6.38 28.32 1.34
CA GLY A 475 7.52 28.93 0.66
C GLY A 475 7.88 30.30 1.24
N LYS A 476 7.46 30.57 2.48
CA LYS A 476 7.53 31.89 3.11
C LYS A 476 8.32 31.78 4.41
N PRO A 477 9.56 32.32 4.49
CA PRO A 477 10.36 32.26 5.71
C PRO A 477 9.72 32.93 6.94
N ALA A 478 8.73 33.80 6.74
CA ALA A 478 8.00 34.50 7.81
C ALA A 478 6.66 33.83 8.20
N SER A 479 6.19 32.81 7.47
CA SER A 479 4.94 32.10 7.72
C SER A 479 5.00 30.64 7.22
N GLY A 480 6.15 29.99 7.47
CA GLY A 480 6.48 28.62 7.06
C GLY A 480 5.49 27.62 7.63
N GLN A 481 5.07 26.66 6.82
CA GLN A 481 4.15 25.59 7.20
C GLN A 481 4.90 24.25 7.18
N ASP A 482 5.85 24.09 8.09
CA ASP A 482 6.77 22.95 8.09
C ASP A 482 6.16 21.71 8.77
N GLY A 483 6.34 20.53 8.17
CA GLY A 483 5.86 19.24 8.69
C GLY A 483 6.68 18.63 9.82
N TYR A 484 7.59 19.38 10.47
CA TYR A 484 8.47 18.86 11.53
C TYR A 484 7.75 18.21 12.70
N PHE A 485 6.48 18.53 12.93
CA PHE A 485 5.66 17.90 13.96
C PHE A 485 5.66 16.36 13.85
N TRP A 486 5.75 15.80 12.64
CA TRP A 486 5.72 14.34 12.45
C TRP A 486 6.96 13.63 13.04
N HIS A 487 8.09 14.32 13.18
CA HIS A 487 9.26 13.79 13.90
C HIS A 487 9.00 13.58 15.39
N ALA A 488 7.98 14.21 15.99
CA ALA A 488 7.62 13.91 17.37
C ALA A 488 7.23 12.43 17.56
N PHE A 489 6.73 11.77 16.51
CA PHE A 489 6.40 10.34 16.53
C PHE A 489 7.64 9.43 16.45
N ASP A 490 8.84 9.96 16.17
CA ASP A 490 10.10 9.21 16.29
C ASP A 490 10.31 8.71 17.73
N LEU A 491 9.76 9.44 18.72
CA LEU A 491 9.75 9.03 20.12
C LEU A 491 9.06 7.67 20.32
N LEU A 492 8.04 7.33 19.52
CA LEU A 492 7.37 6.04 19.61
C LEU A 492 8.31 4.88 19.24
N MET A 493 9.28 5.08 18.35
CA MET A 493 10.30 4.07 18.07
C MET A 493 11.18 3.82 19.29
N VAL A 494 11.64 4.89 19.95
CA VAL A 494 12.46 4.80 21.16
C VAL A 494 11.70 4.09 22.27
N ILE A 495 10.43 4.44 22.47
CA ILE A 495 9.55 3.78 23.45
C ILE A 495 9.41 2.29 23.10
N LYS A 496 9.12 1.95 21.84
CA LYS A 496 8.93 0.55 21.42
C LYS A 496 10.19 -0.30 21.64
N ILE A 497 11.37 0.20 21.26
CA ILE A 497 12.65 -0.49 21.47
C ILE A 497 12.94 -0.63 22.96
N SER A 498 12.72 0.43 23.75
CA SER A 498 12.90 0.39 25.21
C SER A 498 12.01 -0.65 25.86
N LEU A 499 10.74 -0.73 25.45
CA LEU A 499 9.80 -1.74 25.95
C LEU A 499 10.23 -3.16 25.57
N ALA A 500 10.72 -3.38 24.35
CA ALA A 500 11.25 -4.67 23.92
C ALA A 500 12.40 -5.15 24.83
N VAL A 501 13.35 -4.26 25.11
CA VAL A 501 14.46 -4.54 26.04
C VAL A 501 13.95 -4.81 27.44
N VAL A 502 13.00 -4.00 27.95
CA VAL A 502 12.40 -4.21 29.27
C VAL A 502 11.73 -5.58 29.37
N PHE A 503 10.97 -6.00 28.36
CA PHE A 503 10.31 -7.31 28.37
C PHE A 503 11.32 -8.47 28.40
N ILE A 504 12.38 -8.39 27.60
CA ILE A 504 13.45 -9.41 27.60
C ILE A 504 14.18 -9.44 28.96
N CYS A 505 14.51 -8.27 29.52
CA CYS A 505 15.15 -8.16 30.83
C CYS A 505 14.28 -8.71 31.96
N CYS A 506 12.95 -8.52 31.90
CA CYS A 506 12.03 -9.08 32.88
C CYS A 506 12.08 -10.61 32.91
N LEU A 507 12.17 -11.26 31.74
CA LEU A 507 12.23 -12.72 31.65
C LEU A 507 13.52 -13.31 32.25
N HIS A 508 14.66 -12.62 32.10
CA HIS A 508 15.96 -13.10 32.57
C HIS A 508 16.24 -12.74 34.04
N TYR A 509 15.84 -11.53 34.47
CA TYR A 509 16.09 -11.04 35.83
C TYR A 509 14.80 -10.99 36.63
N ARG A 510 14.22 -12.18 36.85
CA ARG A 510 12.90 -12.34 37.50
C ARG A 510 12.82 -11.68 38.89
N GLU A 511 13.95 -11.65 39.59
CA GLU A 511 14.10 -11.08 40.94
C GLU A 511 14.32 -9.56 40.99
N SER A 512 14.51 -8.90 39.85
CA SER A 512 14.69 -7.45 39.81
C SER A 512 13.41 -6.71 40.23
N HIS A 513 13.55 -5.53 40.85
CA HIS A 513 12.42 -4.67 41.22
C HIS A 513 11.52 -4.30 40.03
N ILE A 514 12.12 -4.17 38.84
CA ILE A 514 11.42 -3.88 37.58
C ILE A 514 10.59 -5.09 37.15
N SER A 515 11.20 -6.29 37.13
CA SER A 515 10.51 -7.54 36.79
C SER A 515 9.35 -7.85 37.73
N ARG A 516 9.53 -7.72 39.04
CA ARG A 516 8.49 -7.97 40.05
C ARG A 516 7.28 -7.03 39.91
N SER A 517 7.48 -5.85 39.32
CA SER A 517 6.42 -4.86 39.08
C SER A 517 5.65 -5.13 37.78
N ILE A 518 6.19 -5.98 36.89
CA ILE A 518 5.65 -6.23 35.55
C ILE A 518 5.10 -7.67 35.45
N ILE A 519 5.91 -8.68 35.77
CA ILE A 519 5.53 -10.09 35.68
C ILE A 519 4.43 -10.40 36.70
N ASN A 520 3.38 -11.09 36.25
CA ASN A 520 2.23 -11.47 37.06
C ASN A 520 1.44 -10.30 37.68
N GLN A 521 1.72 -9.05 37.27
CA GLN A 521 0.92 -7.87 37.62
C GLN A 521 -0.05 -7.55 36.47
N PRO A 522 -1.35 -7.87 36.62
CA PRO A 522 -2.31 -7.82 35.51
C PRO A 522 -2.43 -6.44 34.87
N LYS A 523 -2.42 -5.38 35.68
CA LYS A 523 -2.62 -4.01 35.21
C LYS A 523 -1.41 -3.48 34.44
N MET A 524 -0.21 -3.61 34.99
CA MET A 524 1.00 -3.03 34.39
C MET A 524 1.42 -3.79 33.13
N SER A 525 1.41 -5.13 33.17
CA SER A 525 1.77 -5.92 32.00
C SER A 525 0.80 -5.74 30.83
N THR A 526 -0.50 -5.63 31.11
CA THR A 526 -1.51 -5.33 30.10
C THR A 526 -1.27 -3.97 29.47
N PHE A 527 -1.10 -2.95 30.31
CA PHE A 527 -0.84 -1.59 29.84
C PHE A 527 0.40 -1.53 28.94
N LEU A 528 1.53 -2.10 29.37
CA LEU A 528 2.77 -2.08 28.60
C LEU A 528 2.65 -2.86 27.28
N THR A 529 1.94 -4.00 27.28
CA THR A 529 1.70 -4.79 26.04
C THR A 529 0.86 -3.99 25.06
N ILE A 530 -0.18 -3.32 25.55
CA ILE A 530 -1.03 -2.45 24.73
C ILE A 530 -0.22 -1.29 24.17
N VAL A 531 0.56 -0.59 24.99
CA VAL A 531 1.40 0.53 24.53
C VAL A 531 2.39 0.05 23.47
N PHE A 532 3.06 -1.08 23.68
CA PHE A 532 4.00 -1.65 22.72
C PHE A 532 3.35 -1.92 21.35
N TYR A 533 2.17 -2.54 21.36
CA TYR A 533 1.44 -2.85 20.12
C TYR A 533 0.87 -1.58 19.47
N MET A 534 0.36 -0.62 20.24
CA MET A 534 -0.11 0.66 19.70
C MET A 534 1.02 1.49 19.10
N CYS A 535 2.23 1.44 19.67
CA CYS A 535 3.40 2.04 19.05
C CYS A 535 3.67 1.42 17.67
N HIS A 536 3.55 0.09 17.53
CA HIS A 536 3.68 -0.57 16.23
C HIS A 536 2.69 -0.02 15.20
N GLU A 537 1.40 0.04 15.52
CA GLU A 537 0.37 0.51 14.59
C GLU A 537 0.51 1.98 14.22
N CYS A 538 0.80 2.85 15.20
CA CYS A 538 1.03 4.26 14.93
C CYS A 538 2.23 4.49 14.00
N LEU A 539 3.32 3.73 14.20
CA LEU A 539 4.52 3.82 13.36
C LEU A 539 4.23 3.39 11.91
N LEU A 540 3.42 2.34 11.68
CA LEU A 540 3.05 1.93 10.33
C LEU A 540 2.08 2.91 9.66
N ALA A 541 1.05 3.37 10.40
CA ALA A 541 0.04 4.30 9.89
C ALA A 541 0.64 5.66 9.46
N ILE A 542 1.71 6.11 10.13
CA ILE A 542 2.41 7.37 9.83
C ILE A 542 3.59 7.13 8.87
N GLY A 543 4.35 6.05 9.07
CA GLY A 543 5.57 5.76 8.33
C GLY A 543 5.33 5.52 6.84
N PHE A 544 4.36 4.67 6.49
CA PHE A 544 4.08 4.38 5.07
C PHE A 544 3.71 5.63 4.26
N PRO A 545 2.74 6.47 4.70
CA PRO A 545 2.45 7.71 3.98
C PRO A 545 3.59 8.74 4.05
N GLY A 546 4.37 8.75 5.13
CA GLY A 546 5.53 9.64 5.31
C GLY A 546 6.65 9.42 4.29
N ILE A 547 6.80 8.21 3.75
CA ILE A 547 7.77 7.91 2.69
C ILE A 547 7.45 8.71 1.41
N PHE A 548 6.17 8.97 1.12
CA PHE A 548 5.72 9.72 -0.06
C PHE A 548 5.66 11.23 0.15
N GLY A 549 5.93 11.71 1.36
CA GLY A 549 5.74 13.11 1.73
C GLY A 549 6.88 14.03 1.26
N GLY A 550 6.96 14.30 -0.04
CA GLY A 550 7.78 15.39 -0.61
C GLY A 550 9.29 15.30 -0.33
N ASN A 551 9.74 14.19 0.23
CA ASN A 551 11.11 13.93 0.65
C ASN A 551 11.97 13.35 -0.49
N ALA A 552 11.43 13.32 -1.72
CA ALA A 552 12.01 12.75 -2.93
C ALA A 552 12.31 11.23 -2.87
N GLY A 553 12.06 10.51 -3.97
CA GLY A 553 12.43 9.10 -4.12
C GLY A 553 11.54 8.08 -3.41
N GLY A 554 10.43 8.50 -2.80
CA GLY A 554 9.51 7.63 -2.04
C GLY A 554 9.00 6.42 -2.83
N GLU A 555 8.77 6.57 -4.14
CA GLU A 555 8.33 5.48 -5.00
C GLU A 555 9.38 4.37 -5.15
N TYR A 556 10.67 4.70 -5.18
CA TYR A 556 11.76 3.70 -5.22
C TYR A 556 12.04 3.09 -3.85
N ILE A 557 11.75 3.80 -2.77
CA ILE A 557 12.15 3.42 -1.41
C ILE A 557 11.07 2.62 -0.69
N MET A 558 9.78 2.85 -0.98
CA MET A 558 8.68 2.22 -0.24
C MET A 558 8.73 0.69 -0.32
N LEU A 559 8.70 0.08 -1.52
CA LEU A 559 8.63 -1.37 -1.66
C LEU A 559 9.86 -2.09 -1.07
N PRO A 560 11.10 -1.59 -1.29
CA PRO A 560 12.26 -2.13 -0.59
C PRO A 560 12.17 -1.99 0.93
N THR A 561 11.69 -0.87 1.45
CA THR A 561 11.51 -0.65 2.90
C THR A 561 10.49 -1.63 3.48
N GLN A 562 9.38 -1.87 2.77
CA GLN A 562 8.38 -2.87 3.13
C GLN A 562 8.97 -4.28 3.12
N TYR A 563 9.75 -4.63 2.09
CA TYR A 563 10.39 -5.95 1.99
C TYR A 563 11.42 -6.16 3.10
N ILE A 564 12.26 -5.17 3.40
CA ILE A 564 13.20 -5.21 4.53
C ILE A 564 12.44 -5.36 5.85
N GLY A 565 11.36 -4.58 6.04
CA GLY A 565 10.49 -4.70 7.21
C GLY A 565 9.90 -6.11 7.37
N ALA A 566 9.41 -6.70 6.28
CA ALA A 566 8.84 -8.06 6.25
C ALA A 566 9.91 -9.15 6.52
N LEU A 567 11.13 -8.99 5.99
CA LEU A 567 12.25 -9.87 6.31
C LEU A 567 12.56 -9.82 7.81
N PHE A 568 12.74 -8.62 8.38
CA PHE A 568 12.98 -8.47 9.81
C PHE A 568 11.86 -9.09 10.64
N MET A 569 10.62 -8.84 10.27
CA MET A 569 9.43 -9.38 10.92
C MET A 569 9.49 -10.91 11.01
N ILE A 570 9.76 -11.60 9.90
CA ILE A 570 9.76 -13.07 9.83
C ILE A 570 11.01 -13.65 10.51
N PHE A 571 12.19 -13.08 10.30
CA PHE A 571 13.40 -13.55 10.95
C PHE A 571 13.32 -13.39 12.47
N LEU A 572 12.82 -12.25 12.96
CA LEU A 572 12.66 -12.02 14.39
C LEU A 572 11.51 -12.83 15.01
N ALA A 573 10.47 -13.14 14.24
CA ALA A 573 9.44 -14.10 14.65
C ALA A 573 10.06 -15.48 14.91
N PHE A 574 10.76 -16.07 13.93
CA PHE A 574 11.41 -17.37 14.12
C PHE A 574 12.45 -17.36 15.26
N TYR A 575 13.18 -16.26 15.39
CA TYR A 575 14.13 -16.07 16.48
C TYR A 575 13.43 -16.08 17.85
N SER A 576 12.32 -15.35 18.01
CA SER A 576 11.57 -15.29 19.26
C SER A 576 10.97 -16.64 19.64
N GLU A 577 10.51 -17.42 18.65
CA GLU A 577 10.00 -18.76 18.87
C GLU A 577 11.08 -19.73 19.38
N GLY A 578 12.24 -19.73 18.74
CA GLY A 578 13.39 -20.53 19.18
C GLY A 578 13.85 -20.14 20.58
N TYR A 579 13.92 -18.84 20.86
CA TYR A 579 14.23 -18.31 22.19
C TYR A 579 13.25 -18.80 23.26
N ILE A 580 11.94 -18.79 23.00
CA ILE A 580 10.93 -19.26 23.96
C ILE A 580 11.03 -20.77 24.22
N ILE A 581 11.30 -21.58 23.18
CA ILE A 581 11.46 -23.03 23.33
C ILE A 581 12.66 -23.34 24.23
N GLU A 582 13.79 -22.69 23.96
CA GLU A 582 15.01 -22.87 24.76
C GLU A 582 14.78 -22.41 26.21
N TYR A 583 14.14 -21.26 26.39
CA TYR A 583 13.77 -20.73 27.71
C TYR A 583 12.92 -21.69 28.54
N LYS A 584 12.03 -22.45 27.91
CA LYS A 584 11.21 -23.46 28.61
C LYS A 584 11.97 -24.76 28.89
N SER A 585 13.03 -25.06 28.15
CA SER A 585 13.79 -26.31 28.26
C SER A 585 14.83 -26.31 29.39
N HIS A 586 15.32 -25.13 29.80
CA HIS A 586 16.36 -25.00 30.81
C HIS A 586 15.80 -24.63 32.19
N ASP A 587 16.38 -25.23 33.23
CA ASP A 587 16.07 -24.92 34.64
C ASP A 587 16.62 -23.51 35.00
N PRO A 588 15.81 -22.58 35.54
CA PRO A 588 16.24 -21.21 35.86
C PRO A 588 17.51 -21.10 36.73
N ALA A 589 17.88 -22.15 37.46
CA ALA A 589 19.07 -22.21 38.29
C ALA A 589 20.38 -22.51 37.53
N HIS A 590 20.33 -23.07 36.31
CA HIS A 590 21.50 -23.51 35.54
C HIS A 590 21.67 -22.74 34.21
N TRP A 591 21.12 -21.53 34.11
CA TRP A 591 21.24 -20.72 32.91
C TRP A 591 22.71 -20.30 32.66
N PRO A 592 23.33 -20.63 31.51
CA PRO A 592 24.68 -20.16 31.21
C PRO A 592 24.63 -18.64 31.07
N THR A 593 25.28 -17.96 32.01
CA THR A 593 25.14 -16.53 32.26
C THR A 593 25.73 -15.69 31.13
N GLY A 594 24.86 -14.95 30.43
CA GLY A 594 25.24 -13.85 29.56
C GLY A 594 24.16 -13.51 28.55
N VAL A 595 23.33 -12.49 28.86
CA VAL A 595 22.28 -11.95 27.97
C VAL A 595 22.81 -11.68 26.55
N TRP A 596 24.10 -11.29 26.45
CA TRP A 596 24.78 -10.99 25.19
C TRP A 596 25.53 -12.19 24.58
N TYR A 597 25.97 -13.14 25.39
CA TYR A 597 26.78 -14.27 24.92
C TYR A 597 25.91 -15.28 24.16
N LEU A 598 24.68 -15.55 24.61
CA LEU A 598 23.75 -16.41 23.87
C LEU A 598 23.12 -15.73 22.65
N TYR A 599 22.83 -14.42 22.77
CA TYR A 599 22.32 -13.59 21.66
C TYR A 599 23.33 -13.51 20.50
N GLY A 600 24.63 -13.55 20.80
CA GLY A 600 25.72 -13.63 19.81
C GLY A 600 26.10 -15.06 19.39
N TYR A 601 26.07 -16.07 20.27
CA TYR A 601 26.54 -17.43 19.95
C TYR A 601 25.67 -18.15 18.91
N TYR A 602 24.36 -17.85 18.86
CA TYR A 602 23.45 -18.41 17.86
C TYR A 602 23.27 -17.56 16.58
N GLN A 603 23.84 -16.35 16.52
CA GLN A 603 23.93 -15.58 15.26
C GLN A 603 24.87 -16.23 14.23
N LEU A 604 25.75 -17.15 14.65
CA LEU A 604 26.83 -17.72 13.81
C LEU A 604 26.77 -19.25 13.66
N ASN A 605 25.74 -19.92 14.18
CA ASN A 605 25.68 -21.38 14.12
C ASN A 605 24.95 -21.87 12.84
N PRO A 606 25.63 -22.55 11.90
CA PRO A 606 25.02 -23.03 10.65
C PRO A 606 23.89 -24.03 10.87
N ASN A 607 23.81 -24.65 12.06
CA ASN A 607 22.77 -25.61 12.41
C ASN A 607 21.40 -24.97 12.64
N PHE A 608 21.29 -23.63 12.73
CA PHE A 608 19.99 -22.94 12.80
C PHE A 608 19.18 -23.08 11.48
N PHE A 609 19.86 -23.18 10.34
CA PHE A 609 19.23 -23.50 9.04
C PHE A 609 18.78 -24.97 8.94
N VAL A 610 19.29 -25.86 9.80
CA VAL A 610 18.97 -27.31 9.77
C VAL A 610 17.61 -27.61 10.41
N MET A 611 16.97 -26.64 11.06
CA MET A 611 15.57 -26.75 11.52
C MET A 611 14.53 -26.62 10.38
N ILE A 612 15.00 -26.48 9.13
CA ILE A 612 14.22 -26.65 7.91
C ILE A 612 14.45 -28.07 7.36
N LYS A 613 14.00 -29.10 8.08
CA LYS A 613 13.74 -30.40 7.44
C LYS A 613 12.37 -30.33 6.77
N PHE A 614 12.34 -30.06 5.46
CA PHE A 614 11.21 -30.42 4.63
C PHE A 614 11.13 -31.94 4.54
N ASN A 615 10.48 -32.58 5.51
CA ASN A 615 10.10 -33.98 5.37
C ASN A 615 8.86 -34.03 4.48
N VAL A 616 9.07 -34.21 3.18
CA VAL A 616 8.02 -34.69 2.26
C VAL A 616 7.69 -36.13 2.69
N CYS A 617 6.59 -36.32 3.44
CA CYS A 617 6.11 -37.66 3.80
C CYS A 617 5.58 -38.34 2.52
N SER A 618 6.37 -39.25 1.94
CA SER A 618 5.96 -40.10 0.80
C SER A 618 5.17 -41.34 1.21
N ASP A 619 5.28 -41.81 2.46
CA ASP A 619 4.71 -43.11 2.85
C ASP A 619 4.17 -43.08 4.29
N GLY A 620 2.92 -42.64 4.47
CA GLY A 620 1.96 -43.10 5.49
C GLY A 620 2.28 -43.04 7.00
N TYR A 621 3.50 -42.75 7.43
CA TYR A 621 3.90 -42.69 8.84
C TYR A 621 4.86 -41.51 9.06
N CYS A 622 4.39 -40.47 9.74
CA CYS A 622 5.25 -39.37 10.20
C CYS A 622 5.47 -39.55 11.71
N ASP A 623 6.66 -39.99 12.10
CA ASP A 623 7.11 -40.02 13.50
C ASP A 623 7.51 -38.59 13.90
N PHE A 624 6.68 -37.93 14.71
CA PHE A 624 6.98 -36.61 15.27
C PHE A 624 7.85 -36.80 16.52
N LYS A 625 9.14 -36.48 16.39
CA LYS A 625 10.01 -36.18 17.54
C LYS A 625 10.29 -34.70 17.61
#